data_AF-A0A9E5SGW2-F1
#
_entry.id   AF-A0A9E5SGW2-F1
#
_cell.length_a   1.000
_cell.length_b   1.000
_cell.length_c   1.000
_cell.angle_alpha   90.00
_cell.angle_beta   90.00
_cell.angle_gamma   90.00
#
_symmetry.space_group_name_H-M   'P 1'
#
loop_
_entity.id
_entity.type
_entity.pdbx_description
1 polymer ?
#
loop_
_entity_poly.entity_id
_entity_poly.type
_entity_poly.pdbx_seq_one_letter_code
_entity_poly.pdbx_strand_id
1 'polypeptide(L)' 'MYDYLGIIFGSAMLFLGAFMFFKPEQSTKKEMRDSKEAVAKIKKNGLIVMFCGVIAVTVGVLILVL' A
#
# COMPACT_ATOMS: atom_id res chain seq x y z
N MET A 1 11.99 15.68 13.01
CA MET A 1 11.64 14.25 13.27
C MET A 1 10.25 13.89 12.78
N TYR A 2 9.24 14.76 12.99
CA TYR A 2 7.88 14.55 12.47
C TYR A 2 7.78 14.61 10.94
N ASP A 3 8.65 15.39 10.27
CA ASP A 3 8.59 15.54 8.80
C ASP A 3 9.03 14.27 8.06
N TYR A 4 9.98 13.53 8.63
CA TYR A 4 10.43 12.24 8.09
C TYR A 4 9.44 11.10 8.37
N LEU A 5 8.58 11.24 9.38
CA LEU A 5 7.59 10.23 9.74
C LEU A 5 6.58 10.01 8.60
N GLY A 6 6.14 11.09 7.93
CA GLY A 6 5.24 11.01 6.77
C GLY A 6 5.86 10.27 5.58
N ILE A 7 7.14 10.51 5.31
CA ILE A 7 7.88 9.84 4.24
C ILE A 7 8.07 8.35 4.55
N ILE A 8 8.45 8.01 5.79
CA ILE A 8 8.63 6.61 6.22
C ILE A 8 7.30 5.86 6.15
N PHE A 9 6.20 6.44 6.67
CA PHE A 9 4.88 5.81 6.60
C PHE A 9 4.36 5.67 5.18
N GLY A 10 4.51 6.71 4.35
CA GLY A 10 4.12 6.66 2.94
C GLY A 10 4.91 5.60 2.17
N SER A 11 6.21 5.48 2.44
CA SER A 11 7.07 4.45 1.87
C SER A 11 6.65 3.05 2.31
N ALA A 12 6.35 2.86 3.60
CA ALA A 12 5.86 1.59 4.13
C ALA A 12 4.51 1.18 3.50
N MET A 13 3.59 2.12 3.31
CA MET A 13 2.33 1.89 2.59
C MET A 13 2.55 1.50 1.13
N LEU A 14 3.52 2.12 0.45
CA LEU A 14 3.89 1.75 -0.91
C LEU A 14 4.35 0.29 -1.01
N PHE A 15 5.25 -0.13 -0.11
CA PHE A 15 5.71 -1.52 -0.07
C PHE A 15 4.60 -2.51 0.27
N LEU A 16 3.73 -2.17 1.23
CA LEU A 16 2.56 -2.98 1.57
C LEU A 16 1.57 -3.11 0.41
N GLY A 17 1.23 -1.99 -0.25
CA GLY A 17 0.35 -1.98 -1.42
C GLY A 17 0.93 -2.80 -2.58
N ALA A 18 2.24 -2.65 -2.85
CA ALA A 18 2.94 -3.44 -3.84
C ALA A 18 2.92 -4.94 -3.50
N PHE A 19 3.19 -5.31 -2.24
CA PHE A 19 3.12 -6.71 -1.80
C PHE A 19 1.73 -7.30 -1.97
N MET A 20 0.68 -6.56 -1.60
CA MET A 20 -0.73 -6.97 -1.79
C MET A 20 -1.10 -7.09 -3.27
N PHE A 21 -0.50 -6.30 -4.15
CA PHE A 21 -0.75 -6.35 -5.58
C PHE A 21 -0.04 -7.51 -6.28
N PHE A 22 1.22 -7.78 -5.95
CA PHE A 22 2.02 -8.86 -6.55
C PHE A 22 1.69 -10.24 -5.96
N LYS A 23 1.38 -10.31 -4.66
CA LYS A 23 1.00 -11.55 -3.98
C LYS A 23 -0.32 -11.41 -3.20
N PRO A 24 -1.44 -11.20 -3.91
CA PRO A 24 -2.74 -11.06 -3.27
C PRO A 24 -3.17 -12.33 -2.55
N GLU A 25 -2.78 -13.52 -3.02
CA GLU A 25 -3.09 -14.80 -2.37
C GLU A 25 -2.47 -14.93 -0.98
N GLN A 26 -1.20 -14.51 -0.83
CA GLN A 26 -0.53 -14.53 0.47
C GLN A 26 -1.10 -13.48 1.43
N SER A 27 -1.55 -12.36 0.87
CA SER A 27 -2.19 -11.25 1.59
C SER A 27 -3.67 -11.51 1.94
N THR A 28 -4.29 -12.49 1.27
CA THR A 28 -5.64 -12.95 1.56
C THR A 28 -5.59 -13.93 2.74
N LYS A 29 -6.57 -13.83 3.65
CA LYS A 29 -6.72 -14.77 4.77
C LYS A 29 -6.73 -16.21 4.25
N LYS A 30 -6.07 -17.13 4.97
CA LYS A 30 -5.86 -18.52 4.54
C LYS A 30 -7.15 -19.20 4.08
N GLU A 31 -8.25 -18.96 4.79
CA GLU A 31 -9.59 -19.50 4.52
C GLU A 31 -10.27 -18.96 3.24
N MET A 32 -9.80 -17.82 2.73
CA MET A 32 -10.38 -17.11 1.57
C MET A 32 -9.48 -17.17 0.33
N ARG A 33 -8.33 -17.86 0.38
CA ARG A 33 -7.35 -17.90 -0.72
C ARG A 33 -7.88 -18.60 -1.96
N ASP A 34 -8.76 -19.58 -1.80
CA ASP A 34 -9.39 -20.30 -2.91
C ASP A 34 -10.52 -19.50 -3.58
N SER A 35 -10.99 -18.44 -2.93
CA SER A 35 -11.99 -17.53 -3.50
C SER A 35 -11.34 -16.55 -4.47
N LYS A 36 -11.52 -16.78 -5.77
CA LYS A 36 -11.03 -15.90 -6.84
C LYS A 36 -11.51 -14.46 -6.67
N GLU A 37 -12.72 -14.25 -6.17
CA GLU A 37 -13.26 -12.91 -5.90
C GLU A 37 -12.52 -12.21 -4.76
N ALA A 38 -12.22 -12.92 -3.67
CA ALA A 38 -11.51 -12.36 -2.53
C ALA A 38 -10.08 -11.94 -2.92
N VAL A 39 -9.37 -12.79 -3.66
CA VAL A 39 -8.02 -12.51 -4.15
C VAL A 39 -8.02 -11.33 -5.15
N ALA A 40 -8.99 -11.28 -6.07
CA ALA A 40 -9.12 -10.16 -7.00
C ALA A 40 -9.42 -8.83 -6.28
N LYS A 41 -10.23 -8.86 -5.22
CA LYS A 41 -10.51 -7.69 -4.38
C LYS A 41 -9.26 -7.22 -3.64
N ILE A 42 -8.48 -8.14 -3.07
CA ILE A 42 -7.21 -7.80 -2.40
C ILE A 42 -6.21 -7.21 -3.38
N LYS A 43 -6.13 -7.71 -4.62
CA LYS A 43 -5.27 -7.12 -5.66
C LYS A 43 -5.67 -5.68 -6.00
N LYS A 44 -6.97 -5.41 -6.21
CA LYS A 44 -7.47 -4.05 -6.45
C LYS A 44 -7.21 -3.13 -5.25
N ASN A 45 -7.45 -3.62 -4.04
CA ASN A 45 -7.16 -2.87 -2.81
C ASN A 45 -5.66 -2.56 -2.67
N GLY A 46 -4.78 -3.52 -3.00
CA GLY A 46 -3.34 -3.31 -3.01
C GLY A 46 -2.93 -2.16 -3.95
N LEU A 47 -3.54 -2.08 -5.14
CA LEU A 47 -3.31 -0.97 -6.08
C LEU A 47 -3.77 0.38 -5.51
N ILE A 48 -4.94 0.42 -4.85
CA ILE A 48 -5.47 1.63 -4.19
C ILE A 48 -4.52 2.08 -3.08
N VAL A 49 -4.08 1.15 -2.23
CA VAL A 49 -3.13 1.43 -1.13
C VAL A 49 -1.80 1.95 -1.68
N MET A 50 -1.32 1.37 -2.79
CA MET A 50 -0.11 1.84 -3.46
C MET A 50 -0.27 3.29 -3.95
N PHE A 51 -1.41 3.63 -4.56
CA PHE A 51 -1.73 5.01 -4.97
C PHE A 51 -1.79 5.97 -3.78
N CYS A 52 -2.44 5.59 -2.68
CA CYS A 52 -2.47 6.39 -1.45
C CYS A 52 -1.05 6.60 -0.89
N GLY A 53 -0.20 5.58 -0.93
CA GLY A 53 1.20 5.67 -0.52
C GLY A 53 2.00 6.66 -1.37
N VAL A 54 1.83 6.64 -2.70
CA VAL A 54 2.45 7.64 -3.61
C VAL A 54 2.04 9.05 -3.21
N ILE A 55 0.74 9.29 -3.01
CA ILE A 55 0.22 10.62 -2.64
C ILE A 55 0.81 11.06 -1.28
N ALA A 56 0.83 10.16 -0.29
CA ALA A 56 1.38 10.45 1.03
C ALA A 56 2.87 10.80 0.99
N VAL A 57 3.67 10.06 0.20
CA VAL A 57 5.09 10.39 0.00
C VAL A 57 5.25 11.72 -0.72
N THR A 58 4.48 11.97 -1.79
CA THR A 58 4.54 13.24 -2.53
C THR A 58 4.22 14.43 -1.65
N VAL A 59 3.16 14.35 -0.82
CA VAL A 59 2.81 15.40 0.14
C VAL A 59 3.89 15.54 1.21
N GLY A 60 4.40 14.44 1.76
CA GLY A 60 5.48 14.48 2.76
C GLY A 60 6.76 15.12 2.22
N VAL A 61 7.14 14.84 0.97
CA VAL A 61 8.28 15.47 0.30
C VAL A 61 8.01 16.94 -0.01
N LEU A 62 6.81 17.29 -0.47
CA LEU A 62 6.41 18.69 -0.68
C LEU A 62 6.53 19.51 0.61
N ILE A 63 6.03 18.98 1.73
CA ILE A 63 6.11 19.65 3.05
C ILE A 63 7.57 19.74 3.54
N LEU A 64 8.42 18.76 3.23
CA LEU A 64 9.84 18.79 3.60
C LEU A 64 10.63 19.85 2.79
N VAL A 65 10.21 20.12 1.55
CA VAL A 65 10.92 21.00 0.60
C VAL A 65 10.44 22.47 0.68
N LEU A 66 9.18 22.70 1.07
CA LEU A 66 8.59 24.03 1.31
C LEU A 66 8.97 24.60 2.68
#